data_AF-A0A820RAI2-F1
#
_entry.id   AF-A0A820RAI2-F1
#
_cell.length_a   1.000
_cell.length_b   1.000
_cell.length_c   1.000
_cell.angle_alpha   90.00
_cell.angle_beta   90.00
_cell.angle_gamma   90.00
#
_symmetry.space_group_name_H-M   'P 1'
#
loop_
_entity.id
_entity.type
_entity.pdbx_description
1 polymer ?
#
loop_
_entity_poly.entity_id
_entity_poly.type
_entity_poly.pdbx_seq_one_letter_code
_entity_poly.pdbx_strand_id
1 'polypeptide(L)' 'EALHLASLLCYYGYFFHITTNGAVQIKEDNELFRFQAPYYWVSTNWTTGNIEYAIYLLKRTLRNRQRHGLEEHEIVC' A
#
# COMPACT_ATOMS: atom_id res chain seq x y z
N GLU A 1 3.12 19.38 13.99
CA GLU A 1 2.03 18.54 14.55
C GLU A 1 1.17 17.91 13.45
N ALA A 2 0.57 18.69 12.55
CA ALA A 2 -0.21 18.17 11.42
C ALA A 2 0.56 17.18 10.53
N LEU A 3 1.84 17.46 10.22
CA LEU A 3 2.69 16.54 9.45
C LEU A 3 2.87 15.19 10.15
N HIS A 4 3.02 15.19 11.48
CA HIS A 4 3.17 13.96 12.26
C HIS A 4 1.90 13.10 12.21
N LEU A 5 0.73 13.72 12.34
CA LEU A 5 -0.57 13.03 12.20
C LEU A 5 -0.76 12.48 10.77
N ALA A 6 -0.40 13.27 9.77
CA ALA A 6 -0.50 12.85 8.38
C ALA A 6 0.41 11.64 8.12
N SER A 7 1.67 11.67 8.59
CA SER A 7 2.59 10.54 8.46
C SER A 7 2.06 9.29 9.16
N LEU A 8 1.42 9.45 10.31
CA LEU A 8 0.79 8.33 11.03
C LEU A 8 -0.37 7.72 10.23
N LEU A 9 -1.23 8.56 9.63
CA LEU A 9 -2.33 8.09 8.78
C LEU A 9 -1.83 7.38 7.51
N CYS A 10 -0.74 7.87 6.91
CA CYS A 10 -0.08 7.22 5.78
C CYS A 10 0.52 5.87 6.18
N TYR A 11 1.16 5.80 7.36
CA TYR A 11 1.72 4.56 7.91
C TYR A 11 0.66 3.48 8.13
N TYR A 12 -0.52 3.86 8.63
CA TYR A 12 -1.65 2.95 8.79
C TYR A 12 -2.39 2.63 7.47
N GLY A 13 -1.93 3.18 6.34
CA GLY A 13 -2.47 2.85 5.02
C GLY A 13 -3.83 3.49 4.70
N TYR A 14 -4.23 4.55 5.40
CA TYR A 14 -5.46 5.29 5.07
C TYR A 14 -5.35 6.03 3.73
N PHE A 15 -4.15 6.43 3.35
CA PHE A 15 -3.84 6.98 2.03
C PHE A 15 -2.38 6.66 1.68
N PHE A 16 -2.05 6.70 0.39
CA PHE A 16 -0.72 6.35 -0.13
C PHE A 16 -0.33 7.22 -1.34
N HIS A 17 0.96 7.29 -1.64
CA HIS A 17 1.50 8.01 -2.79
C HIS A 17 1.17 7.28 -4.10
N ILE A 18 0.72 8.00 -5.13
CA ILE A 18 0.34 7.40 -6.42
C ILE A 18 1.57 7.01 -7.26
N THR A 19 2.67 7.74 -7.10
CA THR A 19 3.88 7.62 -7.93
C THR A 19 4.97 6.74 -7.32
N THR A 20 5.01 6.64 -5.99
CA THR A 20 6.09 5.97 -5.26
C THR A 20 5.51 4.86 -4.40
N ASN A 21 5.75 3.61 -4.79
CA ASN A 21 5.47 2.46 -3.94
C ASN A 21 6.42 2.49 -2.73
N GLY A 22 5.87 2.48 -1.51
CA GLY A 22 6.66 2.32 -0.27
C GLY A 22 7.17 3.59 0.39
N ALA A 23 6.88 4.78 -0.14
CA ALA A 23 7.16 6.02 0.58
C ALA A 23 6.13 6.20 1.72
N VAL A 24 6.62 6.20 2.96
CA VAL A 24 5.84 6.48 4.19
C VAL A 24 5.99 7.94 4.63
N GLN A 25 6.96 8.66 4.06
CA GLN A 25 7.32 10.00 4.46
C GLN A 25 6.59 11.01 3.59
N ILE A 26 5.66 11.75 4.20
CA ILE A 26 4.99 12.87 3.57
C ILE A 26 5.98 14.02 3.47
N LYS A 27 6.25 14.45 2.23
CA LYS A 27 6.95 15.70 1.95
C LYS A 27 5.94 16.78 1.56
N GLU A 28 6.30 18.04 1.81
CA GLU A 28 5.57 19.21 1.32
C GLU A 28 5.79 19.48 -0.18
N ASP A 29 6.35 18.49 -0.89
CA ASP A 29 6.43 18.50 -2.34
C ASP A 29 5.03 18.18 -2.89
N ASN A 30 4.69 18.69 -4.08
CA ASN A 30 3.34 18.64 -4.69
C ASN A 30 2.94 17.21 -5.15
N GLU A 31 3.16 16.22 -4.30
CA GLU A 31 2.94 14.80 -4.55
C GLU A 31 1.46 14.44 -4.50
N LEU A 32 1.06 13.53 -5.38
CA LEU A 32 -0.32 13.08 -5.46
C LEU A 32 -0.54 11.89 -4.53
N PHE A 33 -1.52 12.04 -3.65
CA PHE A 33 -1.98 11.01 -2.74
C PHE A 33 -3.35 10.49 -3.15
N ARG A 34 -3.61 9.22 -2.86
CA ARG A 34 -4.93 8.61 -3.02
C ARG A 34 -5.40 8.02 -1.70
N PHE A 35 -6.65 8.31 -1.34
CA PHE A 35 -7.32 7.67 -0.22
C PHE A 35 -7.55 6.20 -0.50
N GLN A 36 -7.27 5.37 0.50
CA GLN A 36 -7.56 3.96 0.48
C GLN A 36 -9.07 3.73 0.58
N ALA A 37 -9.57 2.69 -0.11
CA ALA A 37 -10.98 2.34 -0.01
C ALA A 37 -11.35 1.93 1.42
N PRO A 38 -12.53 2.31 1.96
CA PRO A 38 -12.92 2.03 3.34
C PRO A 38 -12.85 0.54 3.71
N TYR A 39 -13.09 -0.32 2.73
CA TYR A 39 -12.99 -1.77 2.86
C TYR A 39 -11.63 -2.26 3.35
N TYR A 40 -10.55 -1.57 2.98
CA TYR A 40 -9.17 -1.93 3.37
C TYR A 40 -8.70 -1.20 4.62
N TRP A 41 -9.57 -0.49 5.34
CA TRP A 41 -9.15 0.22 6.54
C TRP A 41 -8.86 -0.77 7.68
N VAL A 42 -7.83 -0.47 8.45
CA VAL A 42 -7.43 -1.28 9.62
C VAL A 42 -8.51 -1.32 10.69
N SER A 43 -9.34 -0.28 10.79
CA SER A 43 -10.47 -0.18 11.72
C SER A 43 -11.62 -1.14 11.41
N THR A 44 -11.67 -1.72 10.21
CA THR A 44 -12.69 -2.70 9.80
C THR A 44 -12.41 -4.14 10.27
N ASN A 45 -11.40 -4.34 11.14
CA ASN A 45 -11.08 -5.62 11.78
C ASN A 45 -10.68 -6.73 10.80
N TRP A 46 -10.11 -6.36 9.66
CA TRP A 46 -9.66 -7.33 8.68
C TRP A 46 -8.34 -7.96 9.12
N THR A 47 -8.37 -9.23 9.50
CA THR A 47 -7.14 -10.02 9.63
C THR A 47 -6.80 -10.50 8.23
N THR A 48 -5.91 -9.82 7.52
CA THR A 48 -5.51 -10.24 6.17
C THR A 48 -4.87 -11.62 6.27
N GLY A 49 -5.56 -12.66 5.79
CA GLY A 49 -5.03 -14.00 5.82
C GLY A 49 -3.94 -14.21 4.76
N ASN A 50 -3.11 -15.23 4.99
CA ASN A 50 -2.08 -15.64 4.02
C ASN A 50 -2.68 -16.05 2.66
N ILE A 51 -3.95 -16.51 2.65
CA ILE A 51 -4.66 -16.92 1.43
C ILE A 51 -4.97 -15.71 0.55
N GLU A 52 -5.50 -14.63 1.13
CA GLU A 52 -5.82 -13.39 0.42
C GLU A 52 -4.57 -12.75 -0.15
N TYR A 53 -3.46 -12.81 0.61
CA TYR A 53 -2.17 -12.33 0.13
C TYR A 53 -1.64 -13.17 -1.03
N ALA A 54 -1.71 -14.51 -0.96
CA ALA A 54 -1.34 -15.38 -2.07
C ALA A 54 -2.18 -15.11 -3.34
N ILE A 55 -3.48 -14.89 -3.20
CA ILE A 55 -4.37 -14.52 -4.31
C ILE A 55 -3.96 -13.16 -4.91
N TYR A 56 -3.62 -12.18 -4.06
CA TYR A 56 -3.14 -10.88 -4.51
C TYR A 56 -1.84 -11.00 -5.32
N LEU A 57 -0.84 -11.73 -4.80
CA LEU A 57 0.42 -11.97 -5.50
C LEU A 57 0.20 -12.68 -6.83
N LEU A 58 -0.64 -13.71 -6.87
CA LEU A 58 -0.98 -14.42 -8.11
C LEU A 58 -1.64 -13.49 -9.14
N LYS A 59 -2.60 -12.66 -8.74
CA LYS A 59 -3.22 -11.68 -9.65
C LYS A 59 -2.20 -10.69 -10.20
N ARG A 60 -1.22 -10.32 -9.37
CA ARG A 60 -0.18 -9.36 -9.74
C ARG A 60 0.85 -9.96 -10.70
N THR A 61 1.23 -11.24 -10.55
CA THR A 61 2.13 -11.93 -11.50
C THR A 61 1.53 -12.13 -12.89
N LEU A 62 0.20 -12.25 -12.97
CA LEU A 62 -0.56 -12.33 -14.23
C LEU A 62 -0.70 -10.97 -14.91
N ARG A 63 -0.40 -9.87 -14.22
CA ARG A 63 -0.44 -8.50 -14.77
C ARG A 63 0.92 -8.12 -15.36
N ASN A 64 0.91 -7.13 -16.25
CA ASN A 64 2.07 -6.69 -17.04
C ASN A 64 3.36 -6.50 -16.19
N ARG A 65 4.35 -7.40 -16.35
CA ARG A 65 5.49 -7.55 -15.44
C ARG A 65 6.39 -6.34 -15.29
N GLN A 66 6.47 -5.47 -16.30
CA GLN A 66 7.37 -4.31 -16.25
C GLN A 66 6.95 -3.24 -15.23
N ARG A 67 5.68 -3.19 -14.83
CA ARG A 67 5.16 -2.18 -13.88
C ARG A 67 4.65 -2.78 -12.56
N HIS A 68 4.42 -4.09 -12.55
CA HIS A 68 3.81 -4.80 -11.41
C HIS A 68 4.60 -6.05 -11.03
N GLY A 69 5.91 -6.09 -11.33
CA GLY A 69 6.80 -7.15 -10.85
C GLY A 69 6.68 -7.36 -9.35
N LEU A 70 6.90 -8.59 -8.90
CA LEU A 70 7.01 -8.89 -7.48
C LEU A 70 8.38 -8.44 -6.98
N GLU A 71 8.39 -7.88 -5.77
CA GLU A 71 9.63 -7.57 -5.06
C GLU A 71 10.32 -8.86 -4.60
N GLU A 72 11.63 -8.81 -4.34
CA GLU A 72 12.40 -10.00 -3.93
C GLU A 72 11.79 -10.69 -2.70
N HIS A 73 11.35 -9.92 -1.71
CA HIS A 73 10.70 -10.46 -0.51
C HIS A 73 9.31 -11.06 -0.76
N GLU A 74 8.63 -10.67 -1.84
CA GLU A 74 7.31 -11.20 -2.22
C GLU A 74 7.43 -12.54 -2.97
N ILE A 75 8.60 -12.86 -3.52
CA ILE A 75 8.85 -14.10 -4.27
C ILE A 75 9.10 -15.28 -3.33
N VAL A 76 9.56 -15.02 -2.10
CA VAL A 76 9.94 -16.04 -1.11
C VAL A 76 8.82 -16.39 -0.13
N CYS A 77 7.68 -15.70 -0.19
CA CYS A 77 6.52 -15.91 0.69
C CYS A 77 5.71 -17.17 0.35
#